data_AF-K1UPN8-F1
#
_entry.id   AF-K1UPN8-F1
#
_cell.length_a   1.000
_cell.length_b   1.000
_cell.length_c   1.000
_cell.angle_alpha   90.00
_cell.angle_beta   90.00
_cell.angle_gamma   90.00
#
_symmetry.space_group_name_H-M   'P 1'
#
loop_
_entity.id
_entity.type
_entity.pdbx_description
1 polymer ?
#
loop_
_entity_poly.entity_id
_entity_poly.type
_entity_poly.pdbx_seq_one_letter_code
_entity_poly.pdbx_strand_id
1 'polypeptide(L)'
;MRLWKADKETEMLTEEPLVVSIDGVSTRVAPGETVRLAPGQSICYEPYLYHTFWAEDDHCLVGEVSTVNDDMRDNRFLTPKGRFPQIEEDVPAEHLLCNEYPEV
;
A
#
# COMPACT_ATOMS: atom_id res chain seq x y z
N MET A 1 -6.48 6.24 -6.03
CA MET A 1 -6.16 4.85 -5.66
C MET A 1 -7.18 3.89 -6.28
N ARG A 2 -6.86 2.60 -6.38
CA ARG A 2 -7.78 1.53 -6.78
C ARG A 2 -7.65 0.35 -5.82
N LEU A 3 -8.77 -0.34 -5.60
CA LEU A 3 -8.92 -1.34 -4.55
C LEU A 3 -9.61 -2.60 -5.09
N TRP A 4 -9.22 -3.75 -4.57
CA TRP A 4 -9.82 -5.06 -4.86
C TRP A 4 -9.79 -5.93 -3.62
N LYS A 5 -10.79 -6.80 -3.46
CA LYS A 5 -10.69 -7.91 -2.52
C LYS A 5 -9.72 -8.96 -3.05
N ALA A 6 -8.94 -9.54 -2.16
CA ALA A 6 -8.22 -10.77 -2.41
C ALA A 6 -9.04 -11.96 -1.92
N ASP A 7 -9.07 -13.02 -2.71
CA ASP A 7 -9.50 -14.33 -2.23
C ASP A 7 -8.51 -14.83 -1.17
N LYS A 8 -9.02 -15.34 -0.04
CA LYS A 8 -8.18 -15.66 1.12
C LYS A 8 -7.34 -16.94 0.97
N GLU A 9 -7.70 -17.80 0.02
CA GLU A 9 -7.00 -19.07 -0.22
C GLU A 9 -6.00 -18.95 -1.36
N THR A 10 -6.41 -18.29 -2.45
CA THR A 10 -5.62 -18.13 -3.68
C THR A 10 -4.84 -16.83 -3.74
N GLU A 11 -5.18 -15.84 -2.91
CA GLU A 11 -4.59 -14.49 -2.89
C GLU A 11 -4.70 -13.75 -4.23
N MET A 12 -5.69 -14.13 -5.05
CA MET A 12 -5.97 -13.51 -6.34
C MET A 12 -7.06 -12.45 -6.20
N LEU A 13 -7.07 -11.47 -7.12
CA LEU A 13 -8.12 -10.45 -7.17
C LEU A 13 -9.49 -11.09 -7.40
N THR A 14 -10.51 -10.58 -6.71
CA THR A 14 -11.91 -10.93 -6.98
C THR A 14 -12.66 -9.80 -7.66
N GLU A 15 -13.75 -10.15 -8.34
CA GLU A 15 -14.70 -9.20 -8.97
C GLU A 15 -15.82 -8.79 -8.01
N GLU A 16 -15.66 -9.04 -6.70
CA GLU A 16 -16.67 -8.69 -5.72
C GLU A 16 -16.58 -7.21 -5.32
N PRO A 17 -17.73 -6.55 -5.11
CA PRO A 17 -17.74 -5.24 -4.51
C PRO A 17 -17.18 -5.29 -3.09
N LEU A 18 -16.53 -4.20 -2.69
CA LEU A 18 -15.91 -4.04 -1.39
C LEU A 18 -16.56 -2.88 -0.62
N VAL A 19 -16.43 -2.92 0.70
CA VAL A 19 -16.88 -1.87 1.60
C VAL A 19 -15.66 -1.42 2.39
N VAL A 20 -15.40 -0.12 2.39
CA VAL A 20 -14.27 0.50 3.08
C VAL A 20 -14.78 1.63 3.98
N SER A 21 -14.00 1.96 5.00
CA SER A 21 -14.25 3.14 5.83
C SER A 21 -13.41 4.30 5.32
N ILE A 22 -14.06 5.38 4.90
CA ILE A 22 -13.41 6.66 4.57
C ILE A 22 -13.82 7.65 5.64
N ASP A 23 -12.87 8.09 6.46
CA ASP A 23 -13.11 8.99 7.60
C ASP A 23 -14.25 8.52 8.54
N GLY A 24 -14.39 7.20 8.73
CA GLY A 24 -15.44 6.58 9.55
C GLY A 24 -16.76 6.30 8.81
N VAL A 25 -16.87 6.70 7.53
CA VAL A 25 -18.07 6.49 6.71
C VAL A 25 -17.93 5.24 5.85
N SER A 26 -18.88 4.31 6.02
CA SER A 26 -18.96 3.09 5.21
C SER A 26 -19.28 3.43 3.75
N THR A 27 -18.37 3.08 2.85
CA THR A 27 -18.43 3.40 1.43
C THR A 27 -18.29 2.13 0.59
N ARG A 28 -19.25 1.88 -0.29
CA ARG A 28 -19.19 0.75 -1.24
C ARG A 28 -18.42 1.16 -2.48
N VAL A 29 -17.48 0.32 -2.90
CA VAL A 29 -16.58 0.55 -4.03
C VAL A 29 -16.63 -0.67 -4.95
N ALA A 30 -16.72 -0.46 -6.26
CA ALA A 30 -16.62 -1.54 -7.25
C ALA A 30 -15.15 -2.00 -7.40
N PRO A 31 -14.90 -3.27 -7.73
CA PRO A 31 -13.53 -3.77 -7.91
C PRO A 31 -12.79 -2.92 -8.96
N GLY A 32 -11.62 -2.40 -8.59
CA GLY A 32 -10.78 -1.58 -9.47
C GLY A 32 -11.31 -0.17 -9.77
N GLU A 33 -12.41 0.24 -9.13
CA GLU A 33 -12.90 1.61 -9.19
C GLU A 33 -11.85 2.58 -8.61
N THR A 34 -11.77 3.77 -9.21
CA THR A 34 -10.83 4.80 -8.74
C THR A 34 -11.45 5.61 -7.62
N VAL A 35 -10.91 5.46 -6.41
CA VAL A 35 -11.25 6.25 -5.22
C VAL A 35 -10.26 7.42 -5.11
N ARG A 36 -10.78 8.61 -4.82
CA ARG A 36 -10.01 9.85 -4.63
C ARG A 36 -10.21 10.35 -3.20
N LEU A 37 -9.11 10.63 -2.53
CA LEU A 37 -9.11 11.28 -1.22
C LEU A 37 -8.67 12.73 -1.40
N ALA A 38 -9.43 13.66 -0.85
CA ALA A 38 -9.01 15.05 -0.75
C ALA A 38 -8.01 15.23 0.41
N PRO A 39 -7.23 16.32 0.44
CA PRO A 39 -6.38 16.64 1.58
C PRO A 39 -7.18 16.62 2.90
N GLY A 40 -6.64 15.90 3.89
CA GLY A 40 -7.29 15.70 5.20
C GLY A 40 -8.17 14.45 5.31
N GLN A 41 -8.41 13.73 4.21
CA GLN A 41 -9.15 12.48 4.25
C GLN A 41 -8.24 11.26 4.43
N SER A 42 -8.82 10.20 4.96
CA SER A 42 -8.18 8.92 5.24
C SER A 42 -9.09 7.76 4.84
N ILE A 43 -8.48 6.64 4.48
CA ILE A 43 -9.15 5.38 4.21
C ILE A 43 -8.55 4.27 5.08
N CYS A 44 -9.39 3.40 5.61
CA CYS A 44 -8.94 2.23 6.36
C CYS A 44 -8.75 1.03 5.43
N TYR A 45 -7.56 0.43 5.44
CA TYR A 45 -7.28 -0.84 4.77
C TYR A 45 -7.32 -1.99 5.77
N GLU A 46 -8.09 -3.02 5.44
CA GLU A 46 -8.10 -4.29 6.16
C GLU A 46 -7.21 -5.32 5.42
N PRO A 47 -6.69 -6.35 6.10
CA PRO A 47 -6.00 -7.45 5.43
C PRO A 47 -6.84 -8.06 4.31
N TYR A 48 -6.17 -8.55 3.26
CA TYR A 48 -6.79 -9.06 2.01
C TYR A 48 -7.49 -7.99 1.16
N LEU A 49 -7.10 -6.72 1.32
CA LEU A 49 -7.46 -5.63 0.41
C LEU A 49 -6.26 -5.25 -0.46
N TYR A 50 -6.25 -5.71 -1.70
CA TYR A 50 -5.29 -5.21 -2.67
C TYR A 50 -5.54 -3.74 -2.95
N HIS A 51 -4.47 -2.96 -2.98
CA HIS A 51 -4.53 -1.53 -3.21
C HIS A 51 -3.36 -1.06 -4.07
N THR A 52 -3.61 -0.03 -4.86
CA THR A 52 -2.58 0.76 -5.54
C THR A 52 -2.97 2.22 -5.49
N PHE A 53 -2.02 3.09 -5.21
CA PHE A 53 -2.25 4.53 -5.10
C PHE A 53 -1.17 5.31 -5.84
N TRP A 54 -1.53 6.53 -6.20
CA TRP A 54 -0.71 7.50 -6.90
C TRP A 54 -1.27 8.88 -6.57
N ALA A 55 -0.44 9.90 -6.71
CA ALA A 55 -0.89 11.28 -6.62
C ALA A 55 -1.44 11.68 -8.01
N GLU A 56 -2.68 12.19 -8.03
CA GLU A 56 -3.28 12.72 -9.24
C GLU A 56 -2.78 14.16 -9.42
N ASP A 57 -2.33 14.49 -10.63
CA ASP A 57 -1.82 15.80 -11.07
C ASP A 57 -0.47 16.26 -10.48
N ASP A 58 -0.29 16.27 -9.15
CA ASP A 58 0.92 16.80 -8.50
C ASP A 58 1.30 16.00 -7.25
N HIS A 59 2.35 16.41 -6.53
CA HIS A 59 2.83 15.77 -5.32
C HIS A 59 1.77 15.68 -4.22
N CYS A 60 1.82 14.58 -3.46
CA CYS A 60 0.97 14.33 -2.32
C CYS A 60 1.82 13.89 -1.12
N LEU A 61 1.57 14.47 0.05
CA LEU A 61 2.10 13.98 1.32
C LEU A 61 1.17 12.90 1.86
N VAL A 62 1.69 11.69 2.04
CA VAL A 62 0.92 10.53 2.53
C VAL A 62 1.36 10.21 3.95
N GLY A 63 0.40 10.11 4.86
CA GLY A 63 0.59 9.58 6.20
C GLY A 63 -0.01 8.18 6.32
N GLU A 64 0.73 7.26 6.94
CA GLU A 64 0.22 5.94 7.30
C GLU A 64 0.19 5.81 8.83
N VAL A 65 -0.93 5.32 9.35
CA VAL A 65 -1.05 4.86 10.73
C VAL A 65 -1.60 3.44 10.66
N SER A 66 -0.79 2.49 11.10
CA SER A 66 -1.10 1.06 10.99
C SER A 66 -0.78 0.33 12.30
N THR A 67 -1.03 -0.97 12.32
CA THR A 67 -0.43 -1.87 13.31
C THR A 67 1.09 -1.94 13.10
N VAL A 68 1.77 -2.92 13.70
CA VAL A 68 3.19 -3.14 13.39
C VAL A 68 3.38 -3.39 11.90
N ASN A 69 4.27 -2.64 11.26
CA ASN A 69 4.69 -2.85 9.89
C ASN A 69 5.82 -3.90 9.84
N ASP A 70 5.69 -4.88 8.94
CA ASP A 70 6.75 -5.84 8.59
C ASP A 70 6.91 -5.89 7.07
N ASP A 71 7.67 -4.94 6.53
CA ASP A 71 7.90 -4.84 5.09
C ASP A 71 8.59 -6.09 4.48
N MET A 72 9.24 -6.93 5.30
CA MET A 72 9.97 -8.12 4.85
C MET A 72 9.05 -9.31 4.58
N ARG A 73 7.90 -9.39 5.24
CA ARG A 73 7.06 -10.60 5.24
C ARG A 73 5.58 -10.33 5.01
N ASP A 74 5.10 -9.13 5.31
CA ASP A 74 3.66 -8.82 5.30
C ASP A 74 3.20 -8.12 3.99
N ASN A 75 4.07 -8.11 2.98
CA ASN A 75 3.77 -7.54 1.66
C ASN A 75 3.53 -8.64 0.63
N ARG A 76 2.30 -8.75 0.14
CA ARG A 76 1.93 -9.60 -0.99
C ARG A 76 1.62 -8.78 -2.23
N PHE A 77 2.55 -8.75 -3.19
CA PHE A 77 2.34 -8.10 -4.49
C PHE A 77 1.67 -9.06 -5.48
N LEU A 78 0.64 -8.61 -6.20
CA LEU A 78 -0.08 -9.41 -7.20
C LEU A 78 0.88 -9.99 -8.26
N THR A 79 1.71 -9.12 -8.85
CA THR A 79 2.83 -9.52 -9.69
C THR A 79 4.06 -9.68 -8.81
N PRO A 80 4.70 -10.86 -8.77
CA PRO A 80 5.88 -11.09 -7.94
C PRO A 80 6.96 -10.04 -8.19
N LYS A 81 7.40 -9.37 -7.12
CA LYS A 81 8.48 -8.38 -7.14
C LYS A 81 9.13 -8.26 -5.75
N GLY A 82 10.37 -7.77 -5.71
CA GLY A 82 11.03 -7.40 -4.46
C GLY A 82 10.45 -6.12 -3.86
N ARG A 83 10.37 -6.05 -2.53
CA ARG A 83 9.97 -4.84 -1.79
C ARG A 83 11.06 -3.77 -1.77
N PHE A 84 12.32 -4.21 -1.69
CA PHE A 84 13.51 -3.38 -1.68
C PHE A 84 14.31 -3.60 -2.97
N PRO A 85 14.73 -2.54 -3.67
CA PRO A 85 15.60 -2.65 -4.83
C PRO A 85 17.04 -2.97 -4.41
N GLN A 86 17.85 -3.45 -5.36
CA GLN A 86 19.30 -3.45 -5.21
C GLN A 86 19.84 -2.04 -5.50
N ILE A 87 20.92 -1.66 -4.81
CA ILE A 87 21.58 -0.36 -4.96
C ILE A 87 22.96 -0.57 -5.58
N GLU A 88 23.31 0.27 -6.55
CA GLU A 88 24.67 0.40 -7.07
C GLU A 88 25.37 1.49 -6.24
N GLU A 89 26.39 1.10 -5.46
CA GLU A 89 27.15 1.99 -4.59
C GLU A 89 28.19 2.79 -5.39
N ASP A 90 27.72 3.65 -6.30
CA ASP A 90 28.55 4.46 -7.19
C ASP A 90 29.22 5.65 -6.48
N VAL A 91 28.64 6.09 -5.36
CA VAL A 91 29.15 7.14 -4.48
C VAL A 91 28.94 6.79 -3.00
N PRO A 92 29.69 7.39 -2.05
CA PRO A 92 29.43 7.20 -0.63
C PRO A 92 28.05 7.72 -0.21
N ALA A 93 27.30 6.93 0.56
CA ALA A 93 25.98 7.29 1.06
C ALA A 93 26.02 8.46 2.07
N GLU A 94 25.14 9.45 1.91
CA GLU A 94 24.96 10.55 2.86
C GLU A 94 24.17 10.11 4.11
N HIS A 95 23.24 9.17 3.91
CA HIS A 95 22.32 8.63 4.93
C HIS A 95 22.14 7.12 4.71
N LEU A 96 21.86 6.38 5.78
CA LEU A 96 21.52 4.96 5.71
C LEU A 96 20.01 4.78 5.46
N LEU A 97 19.63 3.78 4.67
CA LEU A 97 18.24 3.35 4.56
C LEU A 97 17.84 2.47 5.75
N CYS A 98 16.53 2.35 6.00
CA CYS A 98 16.01 1.64 7.16
C CYS A 98 16.37 0.14 7.21
N ASN A 99 16.71 -0.45 6.06
CA ASN A 99 17.09 -1.85 5.89
C ASN A 99 18.60 -2.09 5.81
N GLU A 100 19.43 -1.08 6.11
CA GLU A 100 20.90 -1.12 5.92
C GLU A 100 21.68 -0.81 7.21
N TYR A 101 21.00 -0.77 8.35
CA TYR A 101 21.69 -0.61 9.63
C TYR A 101 22.59 -1.82 9.93
N PRO A 102 23.80 -1.61 10.46
CA PRO A 102 24.70 -2.70 10.83
C PRO A 102 24.09 -3.54 11.96
N GLU A 103 24.50 -4.80 12.04
CA GLU A 103 24.21 -5.63 13.20
C GLU A 103 24.77 -4.97 14.48
N VAL A 104 24.00 -5.07 15.56
CA VAL A 104 24.32 -4.47 16.87
C VAL A 104 25.22 -5.38 17.69
#